data_AF-A0A2P6N8D0-F1
#
_entry.id   AF-A0A2P6N8D0-F1
#
_cell.length_a   1.000
_cell.length_b   1.000
_cell.length_c   1.000
_cell.angle_alpha   90.00
_cell.angle_beta   90.00
_cell.angle_gamma   90.00
#
_symmetry.space_group_name_H-M   'P 1'
#
loop_
_entity.id
_entity.type
_entity.pdbx_description
1 polymer ?
#
loop_
_entity_poly.entity_id
_entity_poly.type
_entity_poly.pdbx_seq_one_letter_code
_entity_poly.pdbx_strand_id
1 'polypeptide(L)'
;MTQQQQEDPYEGKVLVFQCRACFNIVGDSTFWVTSHRDLRTISLSRATQVEIIEQAIETSKAGVDEGCTYRIFRCAYDACHILLGRKYITTTASLDLMRDVWSFSADAVVTYIVGSAETPISEGLDCQAQIRRLYDVQMMVLQTKADTTEEIQRIDEEVQQIGRRLVSLEGLMKKYLQKEGARSEIQNNGVNHSEGQRHAWKAIQE
;
A
#
# COMPACT_ATOMS: atom_id res chain seq x y z
N MET A 1 -8.72 15.25 -58.66
CA MET A 1 -7.96 15.46 -57.41
C MET A 1 -8.51 14.51 -56.38
N THR A 2 -7.91 13.32 -56.28
CA THR A 2 -8.25 12.32 -55.26
C THR A 2 -7.66 12.77 -53.93
N GLN A 3 -8.52 13.21 -53.01
CA GLN A 3 -8.13 13.44 -51.62
C GLN A 3 -7.70 12.09 -51.05
N GLN A 4 -6.41 11.96 -50.74
CA GLN A 4 -5.90 10.83 -49.97
C GLN A 4 -6.53 10.93 -48.58
N GLN A 5 -7.42 9.99 -48.25
CA GLN A 5 -7.93 9.81 -46.90
C GLN A 5 -6.73 9.42 -46.02
N GLN A 6 -6.34 10.33 -45.14
CA GLN A 6 -5.35 10.07 -44.11
C GLN A 6 -6.01 9.12 -43.11
N GLU A 7 -5.55 7.87 -43.07
CA GLU A 7 -6.02 6.89 -42.08
C GLU A 7 -5.73 7.41 -40.67
N ASP A 8 -6.72 7.39 -39.79
CA ASP A 8 -6.55 7.77 -38.39
C ASP A 8 -5.72 6.67 -37.70
N PRO A 9 -4.49 6.98 -37.22
CA PRO A 9 -3.63 5.98 -36.60
C PRO A 9 -4.19 5.40 -35.29
N TYR A 10 -5.29 5.95 -34.77
CA TYR A 10 -6.00 5.50 -33.57
C TYR A 10 -7.29 4.73 -33.87
N GLU A 11 -7.64 4.52 -35.14
CA GLU A 11 -8.86 3.81 -35.51
C GLU A 11 -8.87 2.37 -34.95
N GLY A 12 -9.93 2.05 -34.20
CA GLY A 12 -10.09 0.75 -33.54
C GLY A 12 -9.19 0.51 -32.31
N LYS A 13 -8.38 1.49 -31.88
CA LYS A 13 -7.46 1.32 -30.74
C LYS A 13 -8.04 1.84 -29.43
N VAL A 14 -7.73 1.15 -28.33
CA VAL A 14 -8.08 1.60 -26.97
C VAL A 14 -6.94 2.44 -26.42
N LEU A 15 -7.28 3.62 -25.89
CA LEU A 15 -6.36 4.54 -25.24
C LEU A 15 -6.58 4.49 -23.74
N VAL A 16 -5.50 4.40 -22.97
CA VAL A 16 -5.51 4.51 -21.51
C VAL A 16 -4.92 5.86 -21.13
N PHE A 17 -5.65 6.63 -20.34
CA PHE A 17 -5.22 7.93 -19.83
C PHE A 17 -4.64 7.76 -18.43
N GLN A 18 -3.44 8.29 -18.22
CA GLN A 18 -2.69 8.22 -16.97
C GLN A 18 -2.36 9.63 -16.47
N CYS A 19 -2.37 9.82 -15.17
CA CYS A 19 -1.82 11.03 -14.54
C CYS A 19 -0.37 11.23 -14.96
N ARG A 20 -0.02 12.41 -15.49
CA ARG A 20 1.33 12.68 -15.99
C ARG A 20 2.41 12.63 -14.90
N ALA A 21 2.05 12.93 -13.64
CA ALA A 21 3.01 13.00 -12.54
C ALA A 21 3.32 11.64 -11.91
N CYS A 22 2.33 10.76 -11.77
CA CYS A 22 2.48 9.48 -11.06
C CYS A 22 2.13 8.24 -11.89
N PHE A 23 1.72 8.41 -13.15
CA PHE A 23 1.26 7.35 -14.06
C PHE A 23 0.06 6.52 -13.58
N ASN A 24 -0.61 6.94 -12.51
CA ASN A 24 -1.84 6.30 -12.07
C ASN A 24 -2.90 6.41 -13.17
N ILE A 25 -3.60 5.32 -13.47
CA ILE A 25 -4.64 5.30 -14.51
C ILE A 25 -5.82 6.13 -14.04
N VAL A 26 -6.30 7.03 -14.88
CA VAL A 26 -7.42 7.94 -14.58
C VAL A 26 -8.64 7.73 -15.47
N GLY A 27 -8.50 6.97 -16.55
CA GLY A 27 -9.59 6.60 -17.45
C GLY A 27 -9.09 5.97 -18.73
N ASP A 28 -10.00 5.74 -19.67
CA ASP A 28 -9.71 5.14 -20.97
C ASP A 28 -10.73 5.61 -22.04
N SER A 29 -10.44 5.36 -23.31
CA SER A 29 -11.24 5.83 -24.44
C SER A 29 -12.59 5.13 -24.60
N THR A 30 -12.89 4.05 -23.87
CA THR A 30 -14.20 3.37 -23.96
C THR A 30 -15.33 4.24 -23.41
N PHE A 31 -15.01 5.23 -22.57
CA PHE A 31 -15.94 6.22 -22.03
C PHE A 31 -15.74 7.62 -22.63
N TRP A 32 -15.10 7.72 -23.80
CA TRP A 32 -14.88 8.99 -24.50
C TRP A 32 -16.20 9.71 -24.80
N VAL A 33 -16.19 11.03 -24.63
CA VAL A 33 -17.31 11.92 -24.98
C VAL A 33 -16.89 12.90 -26.07
N THR A 34 -15.88 13.72 -25.79
CA THR A 34 -15.40 14.75 -26.73
C THR A 34 -14.00 15.23 -26.37
N SER A 35 -13.33 15.90 -27.30
CA SER A 35 -12.12 16.69 -27.04
C SER A 35 -12.31 18.11 -27.51
N HIS A 36 -11.74 19.07 -26.77
CA HIS A 36 -11.79 20.47 -27.15
C HIS A 36 -10.37 21.01 -27.38
N ARG A 37 -10.08 21.42 -28.61
CA ARG A 37 -8.73 21.85 -29.01
C ARG A 37 -8.26 23.10 -28.27
N ASP A 38 -9.08 24.15 -28.22
CA ASP A 38 -8.68 25.44 -27.63
C ASP A 38 -8.51 25.35 -26.11
N LEU A 39 -9.41 24.63 -25.43
CA LEU A 39 -9.32 24.33 -24.00
C LEU A 39 -8.25 23.27 -23.69
N ARG A 40 -7.70 22.60 -24.71
CA ARG A 40 -6.76 21.47 -24.59
C ARG A 40 -7.29 20.40 -23.63
N THR A 41 -8.53 19.96 -23.83
CA THR A 41 -9.18 18.98 -22.95
C THR A 41 -9.60 17.71 -23.66
N ILE A 42 -9.60 16.62 -22.89
CA ILE A 42 -10.17 15.32 -23.23
C ILE A 42 -11.29 15.04 -22.22
N SER A 43 -12.50 14.79 -22.68
CA SER A 43 -13.67 14.60 -21.82
C SER A 43 -14.18 13.17 -21.84
N LEU A 44 -14.29 12.57 -20.66
CA LEU A 44 -14.76 11.20 -20.46
C LEU A 44 -16.03 11.20 -19.60
N SER A 45 -16.98 10.33 -19.92
CA SER A 45 -18.20 10.14 -19.12
C SER A 45 -17.93 9.44 -17.79
N ARG A 46 -16.82 8.69 -17.69
CA ARG A 46 -16.35 8.03 -16.48
C ARG A 46 -14.85 8.25 -16.27
N ALA A 47 -14.45 8.30 -15.01
CA ALA A 47 -13.07 8.40 -14.58
C ALA A 47 -12.83 7.48 -13.38
N THR A 48 -11.58 7.12 -13.13
CA THR A 48 -11.15 6.37 -11.95
C THR A 48 -10.02 7.12 -11.26
N GLN A 49 -9.82 6.88 -9.95
CA GLN A 49 -8.70 7.48 -9.20
C GLN A 49 -8.63 9.02 -9.30
N VAL A 50 -9.78 9.67 -9.29
CA VAL A 50 -9.94 11.13 -9.26
C VAL A 50 -10.81 11.55 -8.08
N GLU A 51 -10.51 12.72 -7.51
CA GLU A 51 -11.29 13.32 -6.42
C GLU A 51 -11.63 14.78 -6.75
N ILE A 52 -12.88 15.17 -6.50
CA ILE A 52 -13.32 16.56 -6.63
C ILE A 52 -12.85 17.34 -5.40
N ILE A 53 -12.33 18.54 -5.62
CA ILE A 53 -11.95 19.44 -4.52
C ILE A 53 -13.25 20.06 -3.98
N GLU A 54 -13.76 19.51 -2.86
CA GLU A 54 -15.11 19.77 -2.32
C GLU A 54 -15.45 21.26 -2.11
N GLN A 55 -14.45 22.11 -1.93
CA GLN A 55 -14.63 23.52 -1.58
C GLN A 55 -14.64 24.49 -2.78
N ALA A 56 -14.34 24.05 -4.01
CA ALA A 56 -14.05 24.95 -5.12
C ALA A 56 -15.03 24.78 -6.30
N ILE A 57 -16.08 25.62 -6.32
CA ILE A 57 -16.77 25.98 -7.57
C ILE A 57 -16.11 27.25 -8.09
N GLU A 58 -15.62 27.20 -9.31
CA GLU A 58 -15.01 28.33 -9.98
C GLU A 58 -15.81 28.73 -11.22
N THR A 59 -15.70 29.99 -11.60
CA THR A 59 -16.27 30.53 -12.85
C THR A 59 -15.11 30.91 -13.76
N SER A 60 -15.11 30.41 -14.99
CA SER A 60 -14.14 30.85 -16.00
C SER A 60 -14.38 32.31 -16.34
N LYS A 61 -13.31 33.10 -16.32
CA LYS A 61 -13.36 34.56 -16.53
C LYS A 61 -12.89 35.00 -17.91
N ALA A 62 -12.39 34.07 -18.72
CA ALA A 62 -11.84 34.35 -20.04
C ALA A 62 -11.72 33.07 -20.87
N GLY A 63 -11.68 33.23 -22.19
CA GLY A 63 -11.50 32.13 -23.14
C GLY A 63 -12.84 31.55 -23.62
N VAL A 64 -12.78 30.42 -24.31
CA VAL A 64 -13.96 29.80 -24.96
C VAL A 64 -15.02 29.36 -23.94
N ASP A 65 -14.61 29.09 -22.70
CA ASP A 65 -15.50 28.68 -21.61
C ASP A 65 -15.87 29.83 -20.66
N GLU A 66 -15.66 31.10 -21.03
CA GLU A 66 -16.03 32.26 -20.20
C GLU A 66 -17.50 32.19 -19.73
N GLY A 67 -17.72 32.44 -18.44
CA GLY A 67 -19.03 32.35 -17.80
C GLY A 67 -19.47 30.93 -17.42
N CYS A 68 -18.77 29.89 -17.87
CA CYS A 68 -19.01 28.53 -17.41
C CYS A 68 -18.52 28.34 -15.97
N THR A 69 -19.26 27.58 -15.18
CA THR A 69 -18.84 27.17 -13.84
C THR A 69 -18.38 25.73 -13.82
N TYR A 70 -17.36 25.43 -13.02
CA TYR A 70 -16.80 24.08 -12.93
C TYR A 70 -16.27 23.79 -11.53
N ARG A 71 -16.11 22.52 -11.22
CA ARG A 71 -15.28 22.06 -10.10
C ARG A 71 -13.94 21.56 -10.62
N ILE A 72 -12.89 21.81 -9.85
CA ILE A 72 -11.58 21.22 -10.12
C ILE A 72 -11.53 19.83 -9.51
N PHE A 73 -10.91 18.89 -10.22
CA PHE A 73 -10.58 17.58 -9.68
C PHE A 73 -9.08 17.28 -9.83
N ARG A 74 -8.58 16.44 -8.93
CA ARG A 74 -7.17 16.06 -8.83
C ARG A 74 -7.00 14.54 -8.82
N CYS A 75 -5.77 14.09 -8.99
CA CYS A 75 -5.43 12.68 -8.85
C CYS A 75 -5.65 12.22 -7.40
N ALA A 76 -6.40 11.14 -7.21
CA ALA A 76 -6.72 10.59 -5.89
C ALA A 76 -5.57 9.73 -5.29
N TYR A 77 -4.43 9.62 -5.98
CA TYR A 77 -3.27 8.95 -5.41
C TYR A 77 -2.63 9.84 -4.33
N ASP A 78 -2.57 9.33 -3.09
CA ASP A 78 -2.19 10.07 -1.87
C ASP A 78 -0.84 10.80 -1.95
N ALA A 79 0.10 10.34 -2.79
CA ALA A 79 1.41 10.99 -2.93
C ALA A 79 1.47 12.00 -4.09
N CYS A 80 0.39 12.19 -4.86
CA CYS A 80 0.42 12.99 -6.09
C CYS A 80 -0.44 14.26 -6.01
N HIS A 81 -1.76 14.10 -5.81
CA HIS A 81 -2.73 15.21 -5.70
C HIS A 81 -2.64 16.33 -6.77
N ILE A 82 -2.03 16.09 -7.94
CA ILE A 82 -1.96 17.11 -8.99
C ILE A 82 -3.35 17.38 -9.57
N LEU A 83 -3.58 18.63 -10.01
CA LEU A 83 -4.81 18.98 -10.71
C LEU A 83 -4.84 18.28 -12.07
N LEU A 84 -5.94 17.58 -12.34
CA LEU A 84 -6.10 16.82 -13.58
C LEU A 84 -7.03 17.49 -14.57
N GLY A 85 -7.99 18.29 -14.09
CA GLY A 85 -8.96 18.92 -14.98
C GLY A 85 -10.13 19.58 -14.27
N ARG A 86 -11.20 19.75 -15.05
CA ARG A 86 -12.43 20.46 -14.68
C ARG A 86 -13.64 19.58 -14.94
N LYS A 87 -14.62 19.63 -14.04
CA LYS A 87 -15.95 19.05 -14.23
C LYS A 87 -16.97 20.19 -14.31
N TYR A 88 -17.46 20.48 -15.52
CA TYR A 88 -18.34 21.63 -15.76
C TYR A 88 -19.73 21.40 -15.18
N ILE A 89 -20.29 22.43 -14.54
CA ILE A 89 -21.63 22.47 -13.96
C ILE A 89 -22.56 23.28 -14.87
N THR A 90 -22.16 24.50 -15.20
CA THR A 90 -22.85 25.35 -16.17
C THR A 90 -21.97 25.52 -17.41
N THR A 91 -22.59 25.38 -18.57
CA THR A 91 -21.94 25.46 -19.88
C THR A 91 -22.73 26.38 -20.80
N THR A 92 -22.05 26.97 -21.76
CA THR A 92 -22.68 27.57 -22.94
C THR A 92 -23.19 26.47 -23.87
N ALA A 93 -24.06 26.83 -24.83
CA ALA A 93 -24.63 25.86 -25.77
C ALA A 93 -23.57 25.10 -26.58
N SER A 94 -22.46 25.76 -26.94
CA SER A 94 -21.37 25.14 -27.69
C SER A 94 -20.55 24.14 -26.88
N LEU A 95 -20.60 24.22 -25.55
CA LEU A 95 -19.84 23.37 -24.63
C LEU A 95 -20.72 22.36 -23.88
N ASP A 96 -21.97 22.17 -24.31
CA ASP A 96 -22.93 21.36 -23.55
C ASP A 96 -22.53 19.88 -23.45
N LEU A 97 -21.83 19.36 -24.45
CA LEU A 97 -21.23 18.01 -24.42
C LEU A 97 -20.19 17.82 -23.30
N MET A 98 -19.66 18.91 -22.75
CA MET A 98 -18.68 18.89 -21.66
C MET A 98 -19.33 19.07 -20.27
N ARG A 99 -20.66 19.24 -20.20
CA ARG A 99 -21.40 19.35 -18.95
C ARG A 99 -21.44 18.02 -18.21
N ASP A 100 -21.15 18.05 -16.90
CA ASP A 100 -21.17 16.90 -15.99
C ASP A 100 -20.29 15.70 -16.40
N VAL A 101 -19.32 15.91 -17.28
CA VAL A 101 -18.30 14.92 -17.67
C VAL A 101 -16.91 15.31 -17.15
N TRP A 102 -15.99 14.35 -17.12
CA TRP A 102 -14.63 14.55 -16.64
C TRP A 102 -13.75 15.12 -17.74
N SER A 103 -13.57 16.44 -17.78
CA SER A 103 -12.70 17.11 -18.74
C SER A 103 -11.26 17.22 -18.20
N PHE A 104 -10.43 16.24 -18.56
CA PHE A 104 -9.01 16.21 -18.27
C PHE A 104 -8.27 17.25 -19.10
N SER A 105 -7.32 17.96 -18.48
CA SER A 105 -6.33 18.77 -19.20
C SER A 105 -5.35 17.85 -19.92
N ALA A 106 -5.16 18.06 -21.23
CA ALA A 106 -4.23 17.30 -22.05
C ALA A 106 -2.78 17.41 -21.54
N ASP A 107 -2.45 18.48 -20.82
CA ASP A 107 -1.12 18.69 -20.24
C ASP A 107 -0.93 17.92 -18.92
N ALA A 108 -2.04 17.55 -18.25
CA ALA A 108 -2.02 16.83 -16.97
C ALA A 108 -2.09 15.30 -17.13
N VAL A 109 -2.36 14.80 -18.34
CA VAL A 109 -2.45 13.36 -18.63
C VAL A 109 -1.46 12.93 -19.72
N VAL A 110 -1.10 11.66 -19.69
CA VAL A 110 -0.38 10.97 -20.77
C VAL A 110 -1.24 9.81 -21.28
N THR A 111 -1.05 9.45 -22.54
CA THR A 111 -1.86 8.42 -23.19
C THR A 111 -1.00 7.21 -23.54
N TYR A 112 -1.49 6.02 -23.20
CA TYR A 112 -0.93 4.74 -23.63
C TYR A 112 -1.91 4.05 -24.57
N ILE A 113 -1.42 3.53 -25.70
CA ILE A 113 -2.25 2.80 -26.66
C ILE A 113 -2.15 1.32 -26.33
N VAL A 114 -3.29 0.68 -26.06
CA VAL A 114 -3.30 -0.76 -25.78
C VAL A 114 -2.80 -1.52 -27.00
N GLY A 115 -1.82 -2.40 -26.80
CA GLY A 115 -1.20 -3.17 -27.87
C GLY A 115 -0.07 -2.46 -28.61
N SER A 116 0.31 -1.23 -28.24
CA SER A 116 1.46 -0.54 -28.86
C SER A 116 2.82 -1.00 -28.33
N ALA A 117 2.87 -2.01 -27.46
CA ALA A 117 4.11 -2.65 -27.06
C ALA A 117 4.62 -3.54 -28.19
N GLU A 118 5.07 -2.91 -29.28
CA GLU A 118 5.81 -3.55 -30.35
C GLU A 118 7.27 -3.70 -29.89
N THR A 119 7.52 -4.59 -28.93
CA THR A 119 8.81 -5.29 -29.01
C THR A 119 8.60 -6.36 -30.06
N PRO A 120 9.26 -6.30 -31.23
CA PRO A 120 9.42 -7.52 -31.99
C PRO A 120 10.06 -8.49 -31.01
N ILE A 121 9.34 -9.57 -30.72
CA ILE A 121 10.02 -10.80 -30.36
C ILE A 121 10.90 -11.05 -31.57
N SER A 122 12.16 -10.58 -31.52
CA SER A 122 13.16 -11.04 -32.46
C SER A 122 13.02 -12.55 -32.45
N GLU A 123 12.77 -13.14 -33.62
CA GLU A 123 12.60 -14.57 -33.85
C GLU A 123 13.56 -15.36 -32.94
N GLY A 124 13.08 -15.83 -31.78
CA GLY A 124 13.95 -16.38 -30.75
C GLY A 124 13.53 -16.29 -29.28
N LEU A 125 12.54 -15.49 -28.89
CA LEU A 125 12.02 -15.54 -27.50
C LEU A 125 10.52 -15.74 -27.46
N ASP A 126 10.10 -17.00 -27.37
CA ASP A 126 8.73 -17.40 -27.09
C ASP A 126 8.15 -16.59 -25.91
N CYS A 127 7.34 -15.56 -26.21
CA CYS A 127 6.70 -14.71 -25.22
C CYS A 127 5.79 -15.52 -24.30
N GLN A 128 5.24 -16.65 -24.76
CA GLN A 128 4.52 -17.57 -23.88
C GLN A 128 5.47 -18.21 -22.86
N ALA A 129 6.68 -18.61 -23.25
CA ALA A 129 7.68 -19.12 -22.31
C ALA A 129 8.20 -18.04 -21.34
N GLN A 130 8.25 -16.77 -21.74
CA GLN A 130 8.69 -15.69 -20.85
C GLN A 130 7.59 -15.27 -19.86
N ILE A 131 6.35 -15.14 -20.33
CA ILE A 131 5.17 -14.93 -19.48
C ILE A 131 5.01 -16.12 -18.53
N ARG A 132 5.14 -17.35 -19.02
CA ARG A 132 5.10 -18.55 -18.19
C ARG A 132 6.22 -18.59 -17.16
N ARG A 133 7.45 -18.22 -17.52
CA ARG A 133 8.55 -18.07 -16.55
C ARG A 133 8.25 -17.04 -15.48
N LEU A 134 7.64 -15.91 -15.83
CA LEU A 134 7.23 -14.90 -14.84
C LEU A 134 6.14 -15.44 -13.90
N TYR A 135 5.14 -16.15 -14.42
CA TYR A 135 4.14 -16.83 -13.61
C TYR A 135 4.74 -17.94 -12.74
N ASP A 136 5.65 -18.77 -13.27
CA ASP A 136 6.32 -19.84 -12.54
C ASP A 136 7.18 -19.26 -11.39
N VAL A 137 7.92 -18.18 -11.65
CA VAL A 137 8.67 -17.45 -10.61
C VAL A 137 7.73 -16.88 -9.57
N GLN A 138 6.61 -16.27 -9.97
CA GLN A 138 5.62 -15.75 -9.03
C GLN A 138 5.02 -16.86 -8.15
N MET A 139 4.68 -17.99 -8.75
CA MET A 139 4.14 -19.15 -8.02
C MET A 139 5.18 -19.76 -7.08
N MET A 140 6.45 -19.85 -7.50
CA MET A 140 7.56 -20.26 -6.61
C MET A 140 7.72 -19.31 -5.42
N VAL A 141 7.72 -17.99 -5.65
CA VAL A 141 7.81 -16.99 -4.58
C VAL A 141 6.66 -17.10 -3.60
N LEU A 142 5.43 -17.35 -4.08
CA LEU A 142 4.28 -17.57 -3.21
C LEU A 142 4.40 -18.85 -2.38
N GLN A 143 4.90 -19.94 -2.98
CA GLN A 143 5.13 -21.20 -2.29
C GLN A 143 6.19 -21.05 -1.20
N THR A 144 7.35 -20.47 -1.52
CA THR A 144 8.43 -20.23 -0.54
C THR A 144 7.98 -19.31 0.59
N LYS A 145 7.13 -18.32 0.31
CA LYS A 145 6.52 -17.49 1.36
C LYS A 145 5.62 -18.30 2.29
N ALA A 146 4.83 -19.24 1.77
CA ALA A 146 4.01 -20.11 2.59
C ALA A 146 4.89 -21.02 3.48
N ASP A 147 5.87 -21.69 2.88
CA ASP A 147 6.77 -22.62 3.59
C ASP A 147 7.54 -21.90 4.72
N THR A 148 8.11 -20.72 4.43
CA THR A 148 8.82 -19.93 5.44
C THR A 148 7.90 -19.44 6.57
N THR A 149 6.63 -19.18 6.28
CA THR A 149 5.65 -18.80 7.30
C THR A 149 5.36 -19.97 8.24
N GLU A 150 5.23 -21.19 7.72
CA GLU A 150 5.04 -22.40 8.52
C GLU A 150 6.26 -22.70 9.41
N GLU A 151 7.48 -22.53 8.89
CA GLU A 151 8.70 -22.68 9.66
C GLU A 151 8.81 -21.65 10.79
N ILE A 152 8.48 -20.38 10.51
CA ILE A 152 8.43 -19.31 11.53
C ILE A 152 7.43 -19.67 12.64
N GLN A 153 6.25 -20.19 12.27
CA GLN A 153 5.25 -20.59 13.25
C GLN A 153 5.73 -21.72 14.14
N ARG A 154 6.42 -22.72 13.57
CA ARG A 154 7.02 -23.82 14.34
C ARG A 154 8.09 -23.32 15.31
N ILE A 155 8.95 -22.40 14.86
CA ILE A 155 9.99 -21.80 15.72
C ILE A 155 9.33 -21.02 16.86
N ASP A 156 8.24 -20.29 16.61
CA ASP A 156 7.53 -19.55 17.65
C ASP A 156 6.98 -20.48 18.75
N GLU A 157 6.41 -21.62 18.37
CA GLU A 157 5.93 -22.62 19.32
C GLU A 157 7.05 -23.18 20.21
N GLU A 158 8.21 -23.47 19.62
CA GLU A 158 9.39 -23.93 20.36
C GLU A 158 9.93 -22.85 21.30
N VAL A 159 10.03 -21.61 20.83
CA VAL A 159 10.45 -20.45 21.65
C VAL A 159 9.50 -20.26 22.83
N GLN A 160 8.19 -20.35 22.61
CA GLN A 160 7.21 -20.28 23.69
C GLN A 160 7.38 -21.43 24.70
N GLN A 161 7.67 -22.65 24.23
CA GLN A 161 7.91 -23.79 25.12
C GLN A 161 9.19 -23.62 25.94
N ILE A 162 10.26 -23.10 25.34
CA ILE A 162 11.50 -22.74 26.04
C ILE A 162 11.21 -21.65 27.08
N GLY A 163 10.45 -20.61 26.73
CA GLY A 163 10.03 -19.55 27.64
C GLY A 163 9.28 -20.09 28.87
N ARG A 164 8.32 -21.00 28.67
CA ARG A 164 7.61 -21.67 29.79
C ARG A 164 8.56 -22.43 30.71
N ARG A 165 9.56 -23.13 30.16
CA ARG A 165 10.54 -23.90 30.95
C ARG A 165 11.47 -22.98 31.74
N LEU A 166 11.91 -21.86 31.16
CA LEU A 166 12.73 -20.86 31.85
C LEU A 166 12.00 -20.27 33.06
N VAL A 167 10.74 -19.85 32.88
CA VAL A 167 9.91 -19.34 34.00
C VAL A 167 9.76 -20.39 35.11
N SER A 168 9.55 -21.66 34.75
CA SER A 168 9.46 -22.74 35.74
C SER A 168 10.78 -22.96 36.49
N LEU A 169 11.92 -22.89 35.80
CA LEU A 169 13.25 -23.03 36.43
C LEU A 169 13.55 -21.86 37.37
N GLU A 170 13.24 -20.63 36.97
CA GLU A 170 13.36 -19.45 37.84
C GLU A 170 12.54 -19.61 39.12
N GLY A 171 11.31 -20.13 39.01
CA GLY A 171 10.46 -20.44 40.15
C GLY A 171 11.05 -21.48 41.09
N LEU A 172 11.66 -22.55 40.55
CA LEU A 172 12.34 -23.57 41.34
C LEU A 172 13.61 -23.03 42.03
N MET A 173 14.41 -22.23 41.32
CA MET A 173 15.59 -21.58 41.88
C MET A 173 15.23 -20.66 43.06
N LYS A 174 14.17 -19.85 42.93
CA LYS A 174 13.67 -19.01 44.05
C LYS A 174 13.29 -19.84 45.28
N LYS A 175 12.60 -20.97 45.09
CA LYS A 175 12.23 -21.88 46.19
C LYS A 175 13.46 -22.51 46.84
N TYR A 176 14.45 -22.89 46.05
CA TYR A 176 15.69 -23.48 46.55
C TYR A 176 16.49 -22.47 47.40
N LEU A 177 16.64 -21.23 46.92
CA LEU A 177 17.30 -20.15 47.66
C LEU A 177 16.58 -19.83 48.98
N GLN A 178 15.24 -19.80 48.99
CA GLN A 178 14.45 -19.64 50.22
C GLN A 178 14.68 -20.79 51.22
N LYS A 179 14.79 -22.02 50.72
CA LYS A 179 15.04 -23.22 51.55
C LYS A 179 16.46 -23.23 52.11
N GLU A 180 17.47 -22.79 51.36
CA GLU A 180 18.84 -22.61 51.87
C GLU A 180 18.91 -21.50 52.92
N GLY A 181 18.23 -20.38 52.69
CA GLY A 181 18.08 -19.31 53.69
C GLY A 181 17.48 -19.85 55.00
N ALA A 182 16.34 -20.55 54.93
CA ALA A 182 15.71 -21.16 56.09
C ALA A 182 16.58 -22.24 56.77
N ARG A 183 17.36 -23.02 56.02
CA ARG A 183 18.27 -24.04 56.57
C ARG A 183 19.46 -23.40 57.32
N SER A 184 19.96 -22.28 56.82
CA SER A 184 21.02 -21.50 57.48
C SER A 184 20.54 -20.83 58.77
N GLU A 185 19.29 -20.36 58.83
CA GLU A 185 18.66 -19.83 60.05
C GLU A 185 18.43 -20.93 61.11
N ILE A 186 18.02 -22.14 60.70
CA ILE A 186 17.84 -23.29 61.61
C ILE A 186 19.19 -23.75 62.18
N GLN A 187 20.27 -23.80 61.38
CA GLN A 187 21.61 -24.15 61.87
C GLN A 187 22.16 -23.08 62.82
N ASN A 188 21.99 -21.79 62.52
CA ASN A 188 22.42 -20.71 63.42
C ASN A 188 21.63 -20.70 64.75
N ASN A 189 20.32 -20.95 64.71
CA ASN A 189 19.52 -21.08 65.94
C ASN A 189 19.83 -22.35 66.74
N GLY A 190 20.20 -23.46 66.09
CA GLY A 190 20.64 -24.69 66.77
C GLY A 190 22.00 -24.55 67.46
N VAL A 191 22.94 -23.81 66.86
CA VAL A 191 24.25 -23.51 67.47
C VAL A 191 24.07 -22.55 68.66
N ASN A 192 23.27 -21.49 68.52
CA ASN A 192 23.00 -20.53 69.59
C ASN A 192 22.28 -21.15 70.80
N HIS A 193 21.39 -22.14 70.58
CA HIS A 193 20.72 -22.84 71.70
C HIS A 193 21.69 -23.77 72.46
N SER A 194 22.70 -24.34 71.78
CA SER A 194 23.71 -25.21 72.40
C SER A 194 24.78 -24.44 73.19
N GLU A 195 25.09 -23.19 72.82
CA GLU A 195 25.99 -22.31 73.58
C GLU A 195 25.31 -21.70 74.82
N GLY A 196 24.03 -21.32 74.71
CA GLY A 196 23.24 -20.84 75.86
C GLY A 196 23.10 -21.88 76.97
N GLN A 197 22.97 -23.17 76.62
CA GLN A 197 22.94 -24.26 77.61
C GLN A 197 24.31 -24.55 78.23
N ARG A 198 25.43 -24.35 77.51
CA ARG A 198 26.78 -24.54 78.07
C ARG A 198 27.19 -23.46 79.07
N HIS A 199 26.70 -22.23 78.91
CA HIS A 199 26.94 -21.15 79.87
C HIS A 199 26.11 -21.27 81.15
N ALA A 200 24.91 -21.87 81.11
CA ALA A 200 24.08 -22.07 82.30
C ALA A 200 24.66 -23.11 83.29
N TRP A 201 25.40 -24.12 82.84
CA TRP A 201 26.02 -25.12 83.72
C TRP A 201 27.29 -24.63 84.44
N LYS A 202 27.98 -23.60 83.91
CA LYS A 202 29.20 -23.05 84.54
C LYS A 202 28.93 -22.03 85.65
N ALA A 203 27.68 -21.57 85.81
CA ALA A 203 27.30 -20.60 86.85
C ALA A 203 26.71 -21.24 88.13
N ILE A 204 26.74 -22.57 88.26
CA ILE A 204 26.22 -23.31 89.44
C ILE A 204 27.38 -23.92 90.28
N GLN A 205 28.65 -23.62 89.97
CA GLN A 205 29.81 -24.21 90.66
C GLN A 205 30.82 -23.24 91.31
N GLU A 206 30.44 -21.98 91.55
CA GLU A 206 31.13 -21.09 92.50
C GLU A 206 30.12 -20.42 93.42
#